data_AF-T2JRC0-F1
#
_entry.id   AF-T2JRC0-F1
#
_cell.length_a   1.000
_cell.length_b   1.000
_cell.length_c   1.000
_cell.angle_alpha   90.00
_cell.angle_beta   90.00
_cell.angle_gamma   90.00
#
_symmetry.space_group_name_H-M   'P 1'
#
loop_
_entity.id
_entity.type
_entity.pdbx_description
1 polymer ?
#
loop_
_entity_poly.entity_id
_entity_poly.type
_entity_poly.pdbx_seq_one_letter_code
_entity_poly.pdbx_strand_id
1 'polypeptide(L)'
;MTLIMNIKSYQEISMRSNEILPKFSPADILAKISGSEATGCLIVSYNSVTWRIYFHSGELIYAHHSLDSFGRLERHLRRLSYRIPTLTSPVRNKVRLKFENESQINQDLPCEYQAISWLVENKVLKDSEARKLVISLIREVFESFLLLKSANCEFVEQTDFELQLARLNTDKFFNNLSTENRSLASISPFD
;
A
#
# COMPACT_ATOMS: atom_id res chain seq x y z
N MET A 1 -22.23 -2.92 18.60
CA MET A 1 -21.28 -3.48 19.60
C MET A 1 -19.93 -3.49 18.92
N THR A 2 -19.23 -2.36 18.94
CA THR A 2 -18.02 -2.14 18.14
C THR A 2 -16.84 -2.78 18.85
N LEU A 3 -16.25 -3.79 18.22
CA LEU A 3 -15.01 -4.42 18.67
C LEU A 3 -13.85 -3.48 18.37
N ILE A 4 -13.45 -2.67 19.35
CA ILE A 4 -12.17 -1.97 19.31
C ILE A 4 -11.08 -3.05 19.22
N MET A 5 -10.56 -3.33 18.03
CA MET A 5 -9.35 -4.12 17.85
C MET A 5 -8.16 -3.27 18.30
N ASN A 6 -7.91 -3.24 19.61
CA ASN A 6 -6.73 -2.63 20.20
C ASN A 6 -5.52 -3.51 19.87
N ILE A 7 -4.86 -3.25 18.73
CA ILE A 7 -3.60 -3.88 18.37
C ILE A 7 -2.52 -3.09 19.15
N LYS A 8 -2.05 -3.68 20.25
CA LYS A 8 -1.10 -3.07 21.19
C LYS A 8 0.08 -2.42 20.46
N SER A 9 0.49 -1.25 20.96
CA SER A 9 1.72 -0.57 20.59
C SER A 9 2.94 -1.45 20.83
N TYR A 10 3.71 -1.74 19.79
CA TYR A 10 5.04 -2.33 19.94
C TYR A 10 6.03 -1.20 20.27
N GLN A 11 5.94 -0.66 21.49
CA GLN A 11 6.91 0.30 21.98
C GLN A 11 8.16 -0.40 22.51
N GLU A 12 9.33 0.05 22.06
CA GLU A 12 10.57 -0.13 22.81
C GLU A 12 10.48 0.67 24.12
N ILE A 13 10.38 0.00 25.27
CA ILE A 13 10.81 0.58 26.55
C ILE A 13 11.71 -0.39 27.32
N SER A 14 12.85 0.18 27.68
CA SER A 14 13.93 -0.18 28.58
C SER A 14 13.58 -0.92 29.89
N MET A 15 14.47 -1.86 30.23
CA MET A 15 14.90 -2.29 31.58
C MET A 15 13.85 -2.33 32.70
N ARG A 16 13.24 -3.52 32.88
CA ARG A 16 12.71 -4.15 34.13
C ARG A 16 11.31 -4.75 33.91
N SER A 17 11.23 -5.77 33.08
CA SER A 17 10.28 -6.89 33.21
C SER A 17 10.57 -7.87 32.08
N ASN A 18 10.72 -9.16 32.39
CA ASN A 18 10.89 -10.25 31.42
C ASN A 18 9.56 -10.59 30.72
N GLU A 19 8.77 -9.58 30.33
CA GLU A 19 7.66 -9.81 29.42
C GLU A 19 8.21 -9.86 28.00
N ILE A 20 8.28 -11.07 27.44
CA ILE A 20 8.60 -11.27 26.04
C ILE A 20 7.46 -10.61 25.25
N LEU A 21 7.72 -9.40 24.74
CA LEU A 21 6.79 -8.73 23.84
C LEU A 21 6.47 -9.70 22.67
N PRO A 22 5.20 -9.80 22.25
CA PRO A 22 4.88 -10.56 21.06
C PRO A 22 5.76 -10.05 19.91
N LYS A 23 6.34 -10.98 19.14
CA LYS A 23 7.19 -10.63 18.02
C LYS A 23 6.31 -9.97 16.95
N PHE A 24 6.63 -8.74 16.56
CA PHE A 24 5.94 -8.08 15.45
C PHE A 24 6.08 -8.93 14.18
N SER A 25 4.94 -9.19 13.54
CA SER A 25 4.86 -10.01 12.34
C SER A 25 3.85 -9.37 11.38
N PRO A 26 4.32 -8.76 10.27
CA PRO A 26 3.45 -8.23 9.23
C PRO A 26 2.39 -9.23 8.78
N ALA A 27 2.79 -10.49 8.56
CA ALA A 27 1.91 -11.54 8.08
C ALA A 27 0.76 -11.84 9.07
N ASP A 28 1.05 -11.91 10.37
CA ASP A 28 0.03 -12.21 11.38
C ASP A 28 -0.97 -11.05 11.53
N ILE A 29 -0.49 -9.81 11.45
CA ILE A 29 -1.36 -8.61 11.46
C ILE A 29 -2.30 -8.63 10.25
N LEU A 30 -1.75 -8.90 9.06
CA LEU A 30 -2.53 -8.98 7.83
C LEU A 30 -3.56 -10.10 7.88
N ALA A 31 -3.18 -11.30 8.34
CA ALA A 31 -4.10 -12.42 8.50
C ALA A 31 -5.24 -12.09 9.48
N LYS A 32 -4.94 -11.40 10.59
CA LYS A 32 -5.94 -10.98 11.56
C LYS A 32 -6.96 -9.99 10.98
N ILE A 33 -6.50 -9.00 10.22
CA ILE A 33 -7.39 -8.00 9.59
C ILE A 33 -8.21 -8.67 8.47
N SER A 34 -7.56 -9.52 7.67
CA SER A 34 -8.20 -10.22 6.54
C SER A 34 -9.27 -11.21 6.98
N GLY A 35 -9.08 -11.88 8.11
CA GLY A 35 -10.07 -12.76 8.72
C GLY A 35 -11.21 -12.02 9.42
N SER A 36 -11.23 -10.70 9.37
CA SER A 36 -12.27 -9.85 9.92
C SER A 36 -12.99 -9.08 8.81
N GLU A 37 -14.14 -8.47 9.11
CA GLU A 37 -14.84 -7.55 8.20
C GLU A 37 -14.36 -6.09 8.36
N ALA A 38 -13.13 -5.89 8.85
CA ALA A 38 -12.62 -4.57 9.16
C ALA A 38 -12.57 -3.66 7.92
N THR A 39 -13.00 -2.42 8.11
CA THR A 39 -12.95 -1.36 7.11
C THR A 39 -12.17 -0.19 7.71
N GLY A 40 -11.07 0.17 7.08
CA GLY A 40 -10.26 1.31 7.45
C GLY A 40 -8.79 1.16 7.11
N CYS A 41 -7.92 1.78 7.91
CA CYS A 41 -6.50 1.91 7.58
C CYS A 41 -5.61 1.33 8.69
N LEU A 42 -4.77 0.36 8.34
CA LEU A 42 -3.64 -0.04 9.15
C LEU A 42 -2.49 0.95 8.91
N ILE A 43 -2.11 1.66 9.96
CA ILE A 43 -0.98 2.58 9.96
C ILE A 43 0.18 1.89 10.68
N VAL A 44 1.32 1.79 10.01
CA VAL A 44 2.53 1.18 10.58
C VAL A 44 3.69 2.14 10.40
N SER A 45 4.45 2.40 11.47
CA SER A 45 5.57 3.35 11.47
C SER A 45 6.84 2.72 12.02
N TYR A 46 7.92 2.82 11.25
CA TYR A 46 9.27 2.33 11.61
C TYR A 46 10.36 3.18 10.94
N ASN A 47 11.37 3.61 11.70
CA ASN A 47 12.52 4.39 11.22
C ASN A 47 12.15 5.53 10.24
N SER A 48 11.21 6.39 10.66
CA SER A 48 10.71 7.54 9.88
C SER A 48 9.90 7.22 8.62
N VAL A 49 9.64 5.93 8.34
CA VAL A 49 8.75 5.51 7.25
C VAL A 49 7.41 5.12 7.85
N THR A 50 6.33 5.59 7.22
CA THR A 50 4.96 5.21 7.58
C THR A 50 4.33 4.50 6.40
N TRP A 51 3.88 3.27 6.62
CA TRP A 51 3.01 2.51 5.74
C TRP A 51 1.57 2.77 6.12
N ARG A 52 0.71 2.96 5.12
CA ARG A 52 -0.74 2.98 5.26
C ARG A 52 -1.33 1.94 4.33
N ILE A 53 -2.07 1.00 4.91
CA ILE A 53 -2.64 -0.14 4.21
C ILE A 53 -4.15 -0.11 4.44
N TYR A 54 -4.90 0.05 3.36
CA TYR A 54 -6.33 0.30 3.40
C TYR A 54 -7.11 -0.98 3.14
N PHE A 55 -8.15 -1.19 3.94
CA PHE A 55 -9.02 -2.35 3.91
C PHE A 55 -10.48 -1.92 3.80
N HIS A 56 -11.27 -2.71 3.07
CA HIS A 56 -12.72 -2.58 3.05
C HIS A 56 -13.35 -3.97 3.14
N SER A 57 -14.13 -4.19 4.21
CA SER A 57 -14.71 -5.50 4.54
C SER A 57 -13.67 -6.63 4.51
N GLY A 58 -12.50 -6.39 5.13
CA GLY A 58 -11.39 -7.37 5.18
C GLY A 58 -10.54 -7.46 3.91
N GLU A 59 -10.95 -6.86 2.80
CA GLU A 59 -10.21 -6.91 1.54
C GLU A 59 -9.26 -5.72 1.38
N LEU A 60 -8.08 -5.97 0.84
CA LEU A 60 -7.07 -4.96 0.58
C LEU A 60 -7.47 -4.13 -0.64
N ILE A 61 -7.62 -2.82 -0.47
CA ILE A 61 -8.06 -1.91 -1.55
C ILE A 61 -6.94 -0.98 -2.02
N TYR A 62 -6.02 -0.61 -1.13
CA TYR A 62 -4.86 0.22 -1.46
C TYR A 62 -3.75 0.09 -0.42
N ALA A 63 -2.53 0.48 -0.79
CA ALA A 63 -1.43 0.61 0.14
C ALA A 63 -0.41 1.62 -0.39
N HIS A 64 0.22 2.37 0.52
CA HIS A 64 1.39 3.19 0.20
C HIS A 64 2.30 3.36 1.43
N HIS A 65 3.51 3.86 1.20
CA HIS A 65 4.40 4.26 2.28
C HIS A 65 5.08 5.60 1.98
N SER A 66 5.44 6.35 3.03
CA SER A 66 5.95 7.73 2.95
C SER A 66 7.28 7.88 2.21
N LEU A 67 8.09 6.82 2.10
CA LEU A 67 9.34 6.86 1.37
C LEU A 67 9.11 6.95 -0.15
N ASP A 68 9.50 8.09 -0.74
CA ASP A 68 9.45 8.38 -2.18
C ASP A 68 8.09 8.02 -2.83
N SER A 69 6.98 8.39 -2.17
CA SER A 69 5.62 8.03 -2.61
C SER A 69 5.38 8.44 -4.07
N PHE A 70 5.60 9.71 -4.40
CA PHE A 70 5.33 10.20 -5.75
C PHE A 70 6.34 9.69 -6.79
N GLY A 71 7.61 9.58 -6.41
CA GLY A 71 8.63 8.99 -7.29
C GLY A 71 8.35 7.52 -7.60
N ARG A 72 7.77 6.76 -6.67
CA ARG A 72 7.26 5.40 -6.93
C ARG A 72 6.21 5.42 -8.04
N LEU A 73 5.15 6.23 -7.90
CA LEU A 73 4.12 6.35 -8.94
C LEU A 73 4.73 6.74 -10.29
N GLU A 74 5.63 7.72 -10.34
CA GLU A 74 6.26 8.15 -11.59
C GLU A 74 7.04 7.01 -12.27
N ARG A 75 7.80 6.22 -11.51
CA ARG A 75 8.51 5.05 -12.02
C ARG A 75 7.54 4.04 -12.66
N HIS A 76 6.40 3.77 -12.03
CA HIS A 76 5.37 2.89 -12.59
C HIS A 76 4.71 3.48 -13.84
N LEU A 77 4.33 4.76 -13.83
CA LEU A 77 3.75 5.43 -15.00
C LEU A 77 4.71 5.46 -16.19
N ARG A 78 6.01 5.67 -15.94
CA ARG A 78 7.03 5.62 -17.00
C ARG A 78 7.10 4.23 -17.63
N ARG A 79 7.12 3.16 -16.84
CA ARG A 79 7.08 1.78 -17.36
C ARG A 79 5.79 1.51 -18.15
N LEU A 80 4.67 2.00 -17.66
CA LEU A 80 3.37 1.81 -18.31
C LEU A 80 3.26 2.59 -19.64
N SER A 81 3.95 3.72 -19.77
CA SER A 81 3.96 4.54 -20.99
C SER A 81 4.48 3.81 -22.23
N TYR A 82 5.32 2.78 -22.06
CA TYR A 82 5.76 1.93 -23.18
C TYR A 82 4.63 1.12 -23.80
N ARG A 83 3.51 0.93 -23.07
CA ARG A 83 2.34 0.16 -23.52
C ARG A 83 1.11 1.01 -23.76
N ILE A 84 1.04 2.19 -23.14
CA ILE A 84 -0.10 3.10 -23.19
C ILE A 84 0.34 4.42 -23.84
N PRO A 85 0.06 4.62 -25.15
CA PRO A 85 0.51 5.82 -25.88
C PRO A 85 -0.03 7.15 -25.33
N THR A 86 -1.17 7.12 -24.62
CA THR A 86 -1.77 8.31 -23.99
C THR A 86 -0.97 8.80 -22.78
N LEU A 87 -0.14 7.95 -22.14
CA LEU A 87 0.75 8.30 -21.03
C LEU A 87 2.03 9.00 -21.51
N THR A 88 1.86 10.05 -22.31
CA THR A 88 2.97 10.86 -22.84
C THR A 88 3.74 11.57 -21.72
N SER A 89 4.98 12.01 -22.00
CA SER A 89 5.77 12.78 -21.04
C SER A 89 5.05 14.05 -20.54
N PRO A 90 4.37 14.85 -21.39
CA PRO A 90 3.55 15.98 -20.92
C PRO A 90 2.46 15.59 -19.91
N VAL A 91 1.79 14.45 -20.12
CA VAL A 91 0.76 13.97 -19.19
C VAL A 91 1.36 13.60 -17.84
N ARG A 92 2.49 12.87 -17.81
CA ARG A 92 3.17 12.51 -16.56
C ARG A 92 3.69 13.74 -15.81
N ASN A 93 4.22 14.73 -16.52
CA ASN A 93 4.66 16.00 -15.92
C ASN A 93 3.46 16.76 -15.32
N LYS A 94 2.32 16.80 -16.00
CA LYS A 94 1.09 17.42 -15.48
C LYS A 94 0.59 16.74 -14.22
N VAL A 95 0.62 15.41 -14.18
CA VAL A 95 0.27 14.61 -12.99
C VAL A 95 1.17 14.99 -11.82
N ARG A 96 2.50 15.06 -12.03
CA ARG A 96 3.45 15.48 -11.01
C ARG A 96 3.18 16.88 -10.48
N LEU A 97 3.04 17.85 -11.36
CA LEU A 97 2.75 19.24 -10.96
C LEU A 97 1.46 19.38 -10.16
N LYS A 98 0.44 18.56 -10.45
CA LYS A 98 -0.87 18.64 -9.80
C LYS A 98 -0.93 17.94 -8.44
N PHE A 99 -0.21 16.84 -8.27
CA PHE A 99 -0.40 15.93 -7.13
C PHE A 99 0.85 15.68 -6.29
N GLU A 100 2.03 16.18 -6.67
CA GLU A 100 3.20 16.10 -5.81
C GLU A 100 3.16 17.17 -4.71
N ASN A 101 2.66 18.36 -5.03
CA ASN A 101 2.60 19.48 -4.09
C ASN A 101 1.26 19.49 -3.36
N GLU A 102 1.31 19.49 -2.02
CA GLU A 102 0.22 19.22 -1.08
C GLU A 102 -1.00 20.18 -1.15
N SER A 103 -0.89 21.31 -1.83
CA SER A 103 -1.91 22.38 -1.77
C SER A 103 -3.23 22.08 -2.48
N GLN A 104 -3.32 21.04 -3.31
CA GLN A 104 -4.53 20.66 -4.06
C GLN A 104 -5.04 19.25 -3.73
N ILE A 105 -4.49 18.63 -2.70
CA ILE A 105 -4.67 17.20 -2.41
C ILE A 105 -5.71 17.07 -1.30
N ASN A 106 -6.70 16.20 -1.49
CA ASN A 106 -7.55 15.79 -0.39
C ASN A 106 -6.66 15.10 0.66
N GLN A 107 -6.54 15.67 1.86
CA GLN A 107 -5.66 15.14 2.91
C GLN A 107 -6.04 13.73 3.37
N ASP A 108 -7.30 13.33 3.13
CA ASP A 108 -7.81 12.02 3.52
C ASP A 108 -7.36 10.91 2.55
N LEU A 109 -6.94 11.24 1.31
CA LEU A 109 -6.56 10.25 0.31
C LEU A 109 -5.07 10.34 -0.04
N PRO A 110 -4.39 9.21 -0.30
CA PRO A 110 -3.02 9.23 -0.81
C PRO A 110 -2.91 10.01 -2.13
N CYS A 111 -1.90 10.88 -2.24
CA CYS A 111 -1.67 11.68 -3.44
C CYS A 111 -1.50 10.82 -4.71
N GLU A 112 -0.84 9.66 -4.57
CA GLU A 112 -0.67 8.70 -5.64
C GLU A 112 -2.02 8.16 -6.14
N TYR A 113 -2.94 7.87 -5.22
CA TYR A 113 -4.27 7.37 -5.57
C TYR A 113 -5.09 8.44 -6.29
N GLN A 114 -5.06 9.68 -5.80
CA GLN A 114 -5.73 10.82 -6.45
C GLN A 114 -5.21 11.06 -7.87
N ALA A 115 -3.90 10.94 -8.06
CA ALA A 115 -3.29 11.03 -9.39
C ALA A 115 -3.79 9.92 -10.34
N ILE A 116 -3.95 8.70 -9.84
CA ILE A 116 -4.48 7.58 -10.65
C ILE A 116 -5.96 7.80 -10.97
N SER A 117 -6.78 8.22 -9.99
CA SER A 117 -8.19 8.56 -10.23
C SER A 117 -8.33 9.65 -11.29
N TRP A 118 -7.52 10.70 -11.20
CA TRP A 118 -7.51 11.76 -12.20
C TRP A 118 -7.15 11.26 -13.60
N LEU A 119 -6.20 10.34 -13.72
CA LEU A 119 -5.84 9.71 -15.00
C LEU A 119 -7.01 8.91 -15.60
N VAL A 120 -7.82 8.26 -14.75
CA VAL A 120 -9.03 7.53 -15.18
C VAL A 120 -10.13 8.50 -15.62
N GLU A 121 -10.43 9.51 -14.80
CA GLU A 121 -11.43 10.55 -15.09
C GLU A 121 -11.13 11.28 -16.41
N ASN A 122 -9.85 11.52 -16.70
CA ASN A 122 -9.40 12.18 -17.92
C ASN A 122 -9.21 11.21 -19.09
N LYS A 123 -9.65 9.95 -18.95
CA LYS A 123 -9.59 8.89 -19.97
C LYS A 123 -8.18 8.61 -20.50
N VAL A 124 -7.15 8.95 -19.71
CA VAL A 124 -5.75 8.60 -20.02
C VAL A 124 -5.53 7.12 -19.75
N LEU A 125 -6.09 6.63 -18.64
CA LEU A 125 -6.11 5.23 -18.26
C LEU A 125 -7.55 4.70 -18.31
N LYS A 126 -7.71 3.45 -18.74
CA LYS A 126 -8.93 2.67 -18.51
C LYS A 126 -8.92 2.12 -17.08
N ASP A 127 -10.10 1.82 -16.53
CA ASP A 127 -10.23 1.21 -15.19
C ASP A 127 -9.36 -0.05 -15.03
N SER A 128 -9.30 -0.89 -16.07
CA SER A 128 -8.48 -2.10 -16.04
C SER A 128 -6.97 -1.84 -15.99
N GLU A 129 -6.50 -0.71 -16.53
CA GLU A 129 -5.09 -0.30 -16.52
C GLU A 129 -4.75 0.35 -15.18
N ALA A 130 -5.64 1.19 -14.66
CA ALA A 130 -5.54 1.76 -13.32
C ALA A 130 -5.53 0.68 -12.23
N ARG A 131 -6.40 -0.33 -12.32
CA ARG A 131 -6.40 -1.47 -11.41
C ARG A 131 -5.05 -2.20 -11.41
N LYS A 132 -4.48 -2.45 -12.59
CA LYS A 132 -3.15 -3.09 -12.70
C LYS A 132 -2.05 -2.24 -12.06
N LEU A 133 -2.08 -0.93 -12.31
CA LEU A 133 -1.15 0.03 -11.72
C LEU A 133 -1.24 0.04 -10.19
N VAL A 134 -2.46 0.10 -9.64
CA VAL A 134 -2.71 0.01 -8.19
C VAL A 134 -2.16 -1.29 -7.63
N ILE A 135 -2.43 -2.44 -8.26
CA ILE A 135 -1.89 -3.74 -7.82
C ILE A 135 -0.35 -3.72 -7.83
N SER A 136 0.29 -3.16 -8.86
CA SER A 136 1.75 -3.05 -8.92
C SER A 136 2.34 -2.16 -7.82
N LEU A 137 1.67 -1.06 -7.49
CA LEU A 137 2.07 -0.19 -6.38
C LEU A 137 1.93 -0.89 -5.03
N ILE A 138 0.80 -1.55 -4.80
CA ILE A 138 0.54 -2.35 -3.60
C ILE A 138 1.66 -3.38 -3.44
N ARG A 139 1.99 -4.14 -4.48
CA ARG A 139 3.08 -5.14 -4.44
C ARG A 139 4.41 -4.54 -3.97
N GLU A 140 4.86 -3.43 -4.56
CA GLU A 140 6.12 -2.76 -4.16
C GLU A 140 6.08 -2.27 -2.70
N VAL A 141 4.92 -1.82 -2.21
CA VAL A 141 4.75 -1.43 -0.80
C VAL A 141 4.92 -2.63 0.11
N PHE A 142 4.36 -3.78 -0.27
CA PHE A 142 4.44 -5.01 0.52
C PHE A 142 5.84 -5.62 0.54
N GLU A 143 6.65 -5.43 -0.51
CA GLU A 143 8.05 -5.87 -0.54
C GLU A 143 8.86 -5.30 0.63
N SER A 144 8.65 -4.04 1.01
CA SER A 144 9.31 -3.43 2.17
C SER A 144 8.60 -3.75 3.48
N PHE A 145 7.26 -3.72 3.50
CA PHE A 145 6.45 -3.94 4.70
C PHE A 145 6.69 -5.32 5.32
N LEU A 146 6.76 -6.38 4.50
CA LEU A 146 6.91 -7.76 4.97
C LEU A 146 8.29 -8.04 5.59
N LEU A 147 9.27 -7.16 5.39
CA LEU A 147 10.61 -7.28 5.97
C LEU A 147 10.69 -6.78 7.41
N LEU A 148 9.72 -5.96 7.85
CA LEU A 148 9.70 -5.35 9.17
C LEU A 148 9.71 -6.41 10.28
N LYS A 149 10.57 -6.20 11.28
CA LYS A 149 10.71 -7.05 12.48
C LYS A 149 10.23 -6.39 13.76
N SER A 150 10.01 -5.08 13.71
CA SER A 150 9.40 -4.23 14.73
C SER A 150 8.80 -3.01 14.04
N ALA A 151 7.69 -2.49 14.56
CA ALA A 151 7.09 -1.23 14.14
C ALA A 151 5.97 -0.84 15.10
N ASN A 152 5.71 0.46 15.23
CA ASN A 152 4.47 0.91 15.86
C ASN A 152 3.32 0.67 14.88
N CYS A 153 2.20 0.11 15.34
CA CYS A 153 1.04 -0.11 14.49
C CYS A 153 -0.26 0.30 15.20
N GLU A 154 -1.19 0.83 14.42
CA GLU A 154 -2.55 1.12 14.84
C GLU A 154 -3.51 0.84 13.69
N PHE A 155 -4.75 0.48 14.00
CA PHE A 155 -5.81 0.38 13.01
C PHE A 155 -6.83 1.49 13.26
N VAL A 156 -7.03 2.33 12.26
CA VAL A 156 -8.00 3.42 12.29
C VAL A 156 -9.22 2.99 11.49
N GLU A 157 -10.33 2.74 12.18
CA GLU A 157 -11.62 2.50 11.53
C GLU A 157 -12.04 3.72 10.73
N GLN A 158 -12.53 3.48 9.53
CA GLN A 158 -12.76 4.52 8.54
C GLN A 158 -13.93 4.08 7.67
N THR A 159 -15.07 4.75 7.80
CA THR A 159 -16.32 4.35 7.13
C THR A 159 -16.50 4.98 5.76
N ASP A 160 -15.84 6.11 5.51
CA ASP A 160 -16.05 6.93 4.32
C ASP A 160 -14.79 7.00 3.45
N PHE A 161 -14.51 5.93 2.69
CA PHE A 161 -13.39 5.90 1.73
C PHE A 161 -13.84 5.43 0.35
N GLU A 162 -13.69 6.29 -0.66
CA GLU A 162 -13.95 5.98 -2.08
C GLU A 162 -12.72 5.36 -2.77
N LEU A 163 -12.09 4.38 -2.12
CA LEU A 163 -11.00 3.60 -2.72
C LEU A 163 -11.58 2.37 -3.44
N GLN A 164 -11.86 2.50 -4.74
CA GLN A 164 -12.55 1.48 -5.53
C GLN A 164 -11.77 0.96 -6.76
N LEU A 165 -10.58 1.50 -7.03
CA LEU A 165 -9.79 1.09 -8.22
C LEU A 165 -9.28 -0.35 -8.14
N ALA A 166 -9.13 -0.91 -6.94
CA ALA A 166 -8.75 -2.30 -6.74
C ALA A 166 -9.41 -2.88 -5.49
N ARG A 167 -9.65 -4.19 -5.52
CA ARG A 167 -10.13 -4.97 -4.36
C ARG A 167 -9.48 -6.34 -4.43
N LEU A 168 -8.65 -6.65 -3.44
CA LEU A 168 -7.77 -7.81 -3.43
C LEU A 168 -8.06 -8.66 -2.20
N ASN A 169 -8.45 -9.90 -2.45
CA ASN A 169 -8.41 -10.91 -1.41
C ASN A 169 -6.95 -11.12 -0.99
N THR A 170 -6.67 -10.86 0.28
CA THR A 170 -5.34 -10.86 0.87
C THR A 170 -4.68 -12.22 0.82
N ASP A 171 -5.38 -13.31 1.13
CA ASP A 171 -4.83 -14.67 1.07
C ASP A 171 -4.32 -15.00 -0.35
N LYS A 172 -5.15 -14.74 -1.36
CA LYS A 172 -4.76 -14.92 -2.77
C LYS A 172 -3.61 -13.99 -3.16
N PHE A 173 -3.63 -12.76 -2.70
CA PHE A 173 -2.59 -11.77 -2.99
C PHE A 173 -1.22 -12.20 -2.43
N PHE A 174 -1.15 -12.63 -1.18
CA PHE A 174 0.10 -13.06 -0.54
C PHE A 174 0.62 -14.41 -1.07
N ASN A 175 -0.27 -15.33 -1.42
CA ASN A 175 0.12 -16.58 -2.10
C ASN A 175 0.76 -16.30 -3.48
N ASN A 176 0.25 -15.31 -4.22
CA ASN A 176 0.83 -14.90 -5.49
C ASN A 176 2.18 -14.19 -5.31
N LEU A 177 2.29 -13.28 -4.32
CA LEU A 177 3.54 -12.60 -3.99
C LEU A 177 4.66 -13.59 -3.62
N SER A 178 4.35 -14.59 -2.80
CA SER A 178 5.34 -15.59 -2.38
C SER A 178 5.76 -16.52 -3.53
N THR A 179 4.83 -16.85 -4.44
CA THR A 179 5.12 -17.68 -5.61
C THR A 179 5.98 -16.93 -6.64
N GLU A 180 5.66 -15.67 -6.93
CA GLU A 180 6.45 -14.83 -7.86
C GLU A 180 7.88 -14.56 -7.32
N ASN A 181 8.02 -14.28 -6.02
CA ASN A 181 9.34 -14.11 -5.39
C ASN A 181 10.19 -15.38 -5.43
N ARG A 182 9.58 -16.58 -5.29
CA ARG A 182 10.29 -17.86 -5.44
C ARG A 182 10.75 -18.08 -6.89
N SER A 183 9.94 -17.71 -7.87
CA SER A 183 10.33 -17.83 -9.29
C SER A 183 11.46 -16.88 -9.69
N LEU A 184 11.57 -15.71 -9.07
CA LEU A 184 12.69 -14.79 -9.27
C LEU A 184 13.95 -15.23 -8.48
N ALA A 185 13.79 -15.84 -7.30
CA ALA A 185 14.90 -16.40 -6.53
C ALA A 185 15.51 -17.66 -7.17
N SER A 186 14.79 -18.34 -8.07
CA SER A 186 15.30 -19.46 -8.87
C SER A 186 16.07 -19.04 -10.12
N ILE A 187 16.12 -17.74 -10.44
CA ILE A 187 16.98 -17.20 -11.50
C ILE A 187 18.25 -16.70 -10.80
N SER A 188 19.28 -17.55 -10.75
CA SER A 188 20.63 -17.19 -10.33
C SER A 188 21.14 -15.96 -11.11
N PRO A 189 21.83 -14.98 -10.50
CA PRO A 189 22.51 -13.90 -11.22
C PRO A 189 23.79 -14.31 -11.96
N PHE A 190 24.03 -15.61 -12.13
CA PHE A 190 25.14 -16.14 -12.91
C PHE A 190 24.68 -17.42 -13.61
N ASP A 191 24.38 -17.27 -14.89
CA ASP A 191 24.69 -18.20 -15.99
C ASP A 191 25.01 -17.34 -17.23
#